data_AF-A0A9Q3EM15-F1
#
_entry.id   AF-A0A9Q3EM15-F1
#
_cell.length_a   1.000
_cell.length_b   1.000
_cell.length_c   1.000
_cell.angle_alpha   90.00
_cell.angle_beta   90.00
_cell.angle_gamma   90.00
#
_symmetry.space_group_name_H-M   'P 1'
#
loop_
_entity.id
_entity.type
_entity.pdbx_description
1 polymer ?
#
loop_
_entity_poly.entity_id
_entity_poly.type
_entity_poly.pdbx_seq_one_letter_code
_entity_poly.pdbx_strand_id
1 'polypeptide(L)'
;MEAFASDTEPLGDTKGNEVDIMLNVERLHTPLLRSPAYPASPRDREALESHINELMKLGVLKNLGHNEEVEFTTPVIITWNNDK
;
A
#
# COMPACT_ATOMS: atom_id res chain seq x y z
N MET A 1 -2.66 -3.16 -28.01
CA MET A 1 -3.26 -3.55 -26.72
C MET A 1 -3.48 -2.25 -25.99
N GLU A 2 -4.72 -1.90 -25.68
CA GLU A 2 -5.00 -0.70 -24.88
C GLU A 2 -4.55 -0.97 -23.43
N ALA A 3 -3.94 0.03 -22.81
CA ALA A 3 -3.50 -0.09 -21.42
C ALA A 3 -4.75 -0.09 -20.51
N PHE A 4 -4.73 -0.94 -19.48
CA PHE A 4 -5.85 -1.09 -18.53
C PHE A 4 -6.12 0.19 -17.71
N ALA A 5 -5.13 1.10 -17.61
CA ALA A 5 -5.27 2.42 -17.03
C ALA A 5 -4.33 3.42 -17.74
N SER A 6 -4.62 4.71 -17.59
CA SER A 6 -3.81 5.80 -18.14
C SER A 6 -3.63 6.93 -17.13
N ASP A 7 -2.77 7.90 -17.43
CA ASP A 7 -2.55 9.06 -16.55
C ASP A 7 -3.82 9.93 -16.38
N THR A 8 -4.74 9.88 -17.35
CA THR A 8 -6.01 10.62 -17.31
C THR A 8 -7.18 9.79 -16.78
N GLU A 9 -7.02 8.46 -16.77
CA GLU A 9 -7.98 7.48 -16.26
C GLU A 9 -7.23 6.49 -15.37
N PRO A 10 -6.81 6.93 -14.16
CA PRO A 10 -6.03 6.11 -13.25
C PRO A 10 -6.86 4.95 -12.72
N LEU A 11 -6.18 3.88 -12.29
CA LEU A 11 -6.83 2.68 -11.75
C LEU A 11 -7.82 3.00 -10.64
N GLY A 12 -7.44 3.92 -9.74
CA GLY A 12 -8.27 4.35 -8.62
C GLY A 12 -9.58 5.06 -8.98
N ASP A 13 -9.75 5.50 -10.24
CA ASP A 13 -10.98 6.14 -10.73
C ASP A 13 -12.03 5.12 -11.20
N THR A 14 -11.69 3.83 -11.24
CA THR A 14 -12.63 2.76 -11.59
C THR A 14 -13.68 2.59 -10.49
N LYS A 15 -14.92 2.97 -10.78
CA LYS A 15 -16.07 2.87 -9.85
C LYS A 15 -16.91 1.63 -10.14
N GLY A 16 -17.65 1.15 -9.15
CA GLY A 16 -18.59 0.02 -9.28
C GLY A 16 -17.97 -1.37 -9.10
N ASN A 17 -16.67 -1.44 -8.77
CA ASN A 17 -15.94 -2.67 -8.45
C ASN A 17 -15.42 -2.66 -7.00
N GLU A 18 -16.00 -1.83 -6.14
CA GLU A 18 -15.63 -1.73 -4.74
C GLU A 18 -15.95 -3.05 -4.01
N VAL A 19 -14.98 -3.56 -3.24
CA VAL A 19 -15.14 -4.78 -2.46
C VAL A 19 -15.32 -4.39 -1.00
N ASP A 20 -16.45 -4.79 -0.41
CA ASP A 20 -16.67 -4.72 1.03
C ASP A 20 -16.07 -5.98 1.68
N ILE A 21 -15.04 -5.79 2.50
CA ILE A 21 -14.33 -6.86 3.19
C ILE A 21 -14.65 -6.76 4.69
N MET A 22 -15.54 -7.64 5.16
CA MET A 22 -15.87 -7.74 6.58
C MET A 22 -15.02 -8.82 7.26
N LEU A 23 -14.37 -8.45 8.37
CA LEU A 23 -13.69 -9.43 9.23
C LEU A 23 -14.74 -10.26 9.98
N ASN A 24 -14.61 -11.58 9.93
CA ASN A 24 -15.49 -12.51 10.64
C ASN A 24 -15.00 -12.87 12.05
N VAL A 25 -13.99 -12.16 12.55
CA VAL A 25 -13.36 -12.36 13.86
C VAL A 25 -13.27 -11.03 14.59
N GLU A 26 -13.30 -11.08 15.92
CA GLU A 26 -13.00 -9.91 16.74
C GLU A 26 -11.56 -9.45 16.51
N ARG A 27 -11.32 -8.14 16.65
CA ARG A 27 -9.98 -7.55 16.49
C ARG A 27 -9.02 -8.22 17.48
N LEU A 28 -8.15 -9.09 16.98
CA LEU A 28 -6.95 -9.50 17.71
C LEU A 28 -6.17 -8.21 18.00
N HIS A 29 -5.76 -8.02 19.26
CA HIS A 29 -5.05 -6.82 19.73
C HIS A 29 -4.08 -6.30 18.67
N THR A 30 -4.13 -5.00 18.38
CA THR A 30 -3.29 -4.35 17.37
C THR A 30 -1.87 -4.89 17.49
N PRO A 31 -1.32 -5.54 16.45
CA PRO A 31 0.05 -6.01 16.50
C PRO A 31 0.91 -4.78 16.83
N LEU A 32 1.48 -4.75 18.03
CA LEU A 32 2.45 -3.72 18.38
C LEU A 32 3.53 -3.77 17.30
N LEU A 33 3.74 -2.65 16.60
CA LEU A 33 4.89 -2.46 15.73
C LEU A 33 6.14 -2.47 16.62
N ARG A 34 6.64 -3.66 16.95
CA ARG A 34 7.78 -3.86 17.85
C ARG A 34 9.11 -3.53 17.18
N SER A 35 9.13 -3.22 15.90
CA SER A 35 10.35 -2.83 15.20
C SER A 35 10.06 -1.72 14.21
N PRO A 36 10.97 -0.73 14.07
CA PRO A 36 10.94 0.17 12.93
C PRO A 36 10.94 -0.65 11.64
N ALA A 37 10.34 -0.11 10.56
CA ALA A 37 10.47 -0.68 9.23
C ALA A 37 11.94 -1.04 9.00
N TYR A 38 12.20 -2.31 8.68
CA TYR A 38 13.55 -2.85 8.55
C TYR A 38 14.36 -1.90 7.64
N PRO A 39 15.63 -1.59 7.95
CA PRO A 39 16.40 -0.66 7.14
C PRO A 39 16.59 -1.27 5.75
N ALA A 40 15.74 -0.84 4.81
CA ALA A 40 16.02 -0.96 3.39
C ALA A 40 17.32 -0.20 3.12
N SER A 41 18.20 -0.74 2.26
CA SER A 41 19.40 0.01 1.89
C SER A 41 18.99 1.35 1.25
N PRO A 42 19.84 2.39 1.23
CA PRO A 42 19.50 3.66 0.60
C PRO A 42 18.96 3.50 -0.84
N ARG A 43 19.56 2.58 -1.60
CA ARG A 43 19.13 2.22 -2.96
C ARG A 43 17.73 1.59 -2.98
N ASP A 44 17.45 0.69 -2.04
CA ASP A 44 16.16 0.01 -1.98
C ASP A 44 15.06 0.97 -1.54
N ARG A 45 15.40 1.93 -0.67
CA ARG A 45 14.49 2.99 -0.26
C ARG A 45 14.13 3.90 -1.44
N GLU A 46 15.09 4.31 -2.25
CA GLU A 46 14.83 5.13 -3.45
C GLU A 46 13.94 4.39 -4.46
N ALA A 47 14.21 3.11 -4.71
CA ALA A 47 13.39 2.28 -5.60
C ALA A 47 11.96 2.12 -5.06
N LEU A 48 11.82 1.89 -3.75
CA LEU A 48 10.52 1.79 -3.09
C LEU A 48 9.75 3.11 -3.15
N GLU A 49 10.41 4.24 -2.86
CA GLU A 49 9.82 5.57 -2.96
C GLU A 49 9.31 5.84 -4.38
N SER A 50 10.06 5.43 -5.42
CA SER A 50 9.60 5.54 -6.81
C SER A 50 8.30 4.77 -7.07
N HIS A 51 8.23 3.50 -6.66
CA HIS A 51 7.02 2.68 -6.86
C HIS A 51 5.83 3.18 -6.05
N ILE A 52 6.05 3.60 -4.79
CA ILE A 52 4.98 4.18 -3.96
C ILE A 52 4.44 5.45 -4.63
N ASN A 53 5.31 6.32 -5.13
CA ASN A 53 4.91 7.54 -5.83
C ASN A 53 4.11 7.24 -7.10
N GLU A 54 4.48 6.20 -7.86
CA GLU A 54 3.73 5.76 -9.04
C GLU A 54 2.33 5.25 -8.64
N LEU A 55 2.24 4.40 -7.63
CA LEU A 55 0.96 3.87 -7.14
C LEU A 55 0.06 4.98 -6.56
N MET A 56 0.62 6.01 -5.95
CA MET A 56 -0.14 7.19 -5.53
C MET A 56 -0.70 7.98 -6.73
N LYS A 57 0.09 8.15 -7.80
CA LYS A 57 -0.39 8.81 -9.04
C LYS A 57 -1.50 8.03 -9.72
N LEU A 58 -1.43 6.70 -9.69
CA LEU A 58 -2.46 5.81 -10.22
C LEU A 58 -3.70 5.69 -9.31
N GLY A 59 -3.74 6.38 -8.17
CA GLY A 59 -4.85 6.33 -7.23
C GLY A 59 -5.01 4.98 -6.51
N VAL A 60 -3.99 4.11 -6.58
CA VAL A 60 -3.99 2.80 -5.92
C VAL A 60 -3.65 2.95 -4.44
N LEU A 61 -2.69 3.84 -4.12
CA LEU A 61 -2.33 4.20 -2.75
C LEU A 61 -2.76 5.64 -2.45
N LYS A 62 -3.15 5.90 -1.19
CA LYS A 62 -3.42 7.26 -0.69
C LYS A 62 -2.70 7.50 0.62
N ASN A 63 -2.22 8.73 0.81
CA ASN A 63 -1.77 9.17 2.12
C ASN A 63 -2.98 9.40 3.02
N LEU A 64 -2.93 8.85 4.23
CA LEU A 64 -3.94 9.07 5.25
C LEU A 64 -3.60 10.34 6.03
N GLY A 65 -4.61 11.15 6.32
CA GLY A 65 -4.44 12.32 7.19
C GLY A 65 -4.12 11.90 8.63
N HIS A 66 -3.49 12.79 9.40
CA HIS A 66 -3.16 12.54 10.82
C HIS A 66 -4.39 12.17 11.68
N ASN A 67 -5.57 12.66 11.28
CA ASN A 67 -6.85 12.43 11.97
C ASN A 67 -7.76 11.44 11.22
N GLU A 68 -7.28 10.80 10.15
CA GLU A 68 -8.07 9.81 9.42
C GLU A 68 -7.97 8.48 10.17
N GLU A 69 -9.05 8.11 10.84
CA GLU A 69 -9.12 6.82 11.53
C GLU A 69 -9.19 5.69 10.51
N VAL A 70 -8.26 4.75 10.63
CA VAL A 70 -8.31 3.47 9.93
C VAL A 70 -8.78 2.39 10.87
N GLU A 71 -9.62 1.50 10.34
CA GLU A 71 -10.16 0.42 11.14
C GLU A 71 -9.09 -0.60 11.56
N PHE A 72 -8.07 -0.78 10.71
CA PHE A 72 -6.95 -1.69 10.94
C PHE A 72 -5.65 -1.14 10.33
N THR A 73 -4.53 -1.51 10.92
CA THR A 73 -3.19 -1.32 10.36
C THR A 73 -2.51 -2.68 10.28
N THR A 74 -1.92 -2.99 9.13
CA THR A 74 -1.15 -4.22 8.93
C THR A 74 0.31 -3.86 8.67
N PRO A 75 1.27 -4.51 9.36
CA PRO A 75 2.67 -4.34 9.03
C PRO A 75 2.91 -4.91 7.63
N VAL A 76 3.54 -4.14 6.75
CA VAL A 76 3.99 -4.61 5.43
C VAL A 76 5.42 -5.12 5.55
N ILE A 77 5.64 -6.37 5.16
CA ILE A 77 6.98 -6.95 5.06
C ILE A 77 7.43 -6.83 3.61
N ILE A 78 8.51 -6.09 3.38
CA ILE A 78 9.15 -6.01 2.07
C ILE A 78 10.31 -7.00 2.09
N THR A 79 10.22 -8.04 1.25
CA THR A 79 11.29 -9.02 1.08
C THR A 79 11.84 -8.90 -0.33
N TRP A 80 13.16 -8.99 -0.46
CA TRP A 80 13.83 -9.00 -1.75
C TRP A 80 14.39 -10.39 -2.00
N ASN A 81 14.04 -10.99 -3.14
CA ASN A 81 14.73 -12.17 -3.62
C ASN A 81 15.90 -11.67 -4.48
N ASN A 82 17.11 -11.65 -3.91
CA ASN A 82 18.31 -11.56 -4.74
C ASN A 82 18.48 -12.95 -5.35
N ASP A 83 18.20 -13.11 -6.66
CA ASP A 83 18.37 -14.34 -7.42
C ASP A 83 19.77 -14.97 -7.22
N LYS A 84 19.92 -15.72 -6.14
CA LYS A 84 21.06 -16.56 -5.78
C LYS A 84 20.58 -17.98 -5.58
#